data_AF-A0A2M7TVF8-F1
#
_entry.id   AF-A0A2M7TVF8-F1
#
_cell.length_a   1.000
_cell.length_b   1.000
_cell.length_c   1.000
_cell.angle_alpha   90.00
_cell.angle_beta   90.00
_cell.angle_gamma   90.00
#
_symmetry.space_group_name_H-M   'P 1'
#
loop_
_entity.id
_entity.type
_entity.pdbx_description
1 polymer ?
#
loop_
_entity_poly.entity_id
_entity_poly.type
_entity_poly.pdbx_seq_one_letter_code
_entity_poly.pdbx_strand_id
1 'polypeptide(L)'
;AQVLAASATDSEACYGTVTAGVNDVCGTAGTQKRTLTLSNGSVIWDIGGNVWQWTDAWIIGNEEPNDAVDGFAWHEFTAITKWKDLNYANPTNRGWNSAQGLGQIYSDGTAANNTLYGFLRGGNWTDDTLAGAFALYLNVTPADTITALGFRVAR
;
A
#
# COMPACT_ATOMS: atom_id res chain seq x y z
N ALA A 1 1.28 -19.34 3.41
CA ALA A 1 0.79 -18.62 4.59
C ALA A 1 -0.72 -18.86 4.71
N GLN A 2 -1.22 -19.20 5.90
CA GLN A 2 -2.66 -19.35 6.13
C GLN A 2 -3.28 -17.95 6.22
N VAL A 3 -4.37 -17.71 5.50
CA VAL A 3 -5.13 -16.46 5.60
C VAL A 3 -5.81 -16.44 6.97
N LEU A 4 -5.56 -15.39 7.75
CA LEU A 4 -6.19 -15.18 9.05
C LEU A 4 -7.51 -14.44 8.83
N ALA A 5 -8.56 -14.83 9.57
CA ALA A 5 -9.83 -14.12 9.52
C ALA A 5 -9.73 -12.77 10.24
N ALA A 6 -10.43 -11.76 9.71
CA ALA A 6 -10.72 -10.54 10.44
C ALA A 6 -11.59 -10.85 11.67
N SER A 7 -11.49 -10.02 12.72
CA SER A 7 -12.37 -10.15 13.88
C SER A 7 -13.81 -9.80 13.52
N ALA A 8 -14.77 -10.31 14.28
CA ALA A 8 -16.19 -10.05 14.03
C ALA A 8 -16.64 -8.60 14.29
N THR A 9 -15.83 -7.79 14.97
CA THR A 9 -16.22 -6.46 15.49
C THR A 9 -15.29 -5.33 15.07
N ASP A 10 -14.27 -5.61 14.26
CA ASP A 10 -13.18 -4.69 13.88
C ASP A 10 -12.37 -4.07 15.04
N SER A 11 -12.69 -4.40 16.29
CA SER A 11 -12.06 -3.83 17.49
C SER A 11 -10.79 -4.56 17.92
N GLU A 12 -10.47 -5.69 17.29
CA GLU A 12 -9.46 -6.64 17.73
C GLU A 12 -8.27 -6.67 16.75
N ALA A 13 -7.50 -5.58 16.66
CA ALA A 13 -6.48 -5.38 15.62
C ALA A 13 -5.40 -6.48 15.49
N CYS A 14 -5.26 -7.38 16.47
CA CYS A 14 -4.29 -8.48 16.48
C CYS A 14 -4.96 -9.87 16.57
N TYR A 15 -6.25 -9.95 16.22
CA TYR A 15 -7.03 -11.19 16.24
C TYR A 15 -6.42 -12.32 15.42
N GLY A 16 -6.11 -13.46 16.03
CA GLY A 16 -5.58 -14.62 15.33
C GLY A 16 -4.11 -14.52 14.94
N THR A 17 -3.37 -13.51 15.43
CA THR A 17 -1.95 -13.31 15.08
C THR A 17 -1.01 -14.33 15.72
N VAL A 18 -1.30 -14.78 16.95
CA VAL A 18 -0.57 -15.88 17.61
C VAL A 18 -1.45 -17.12 17.72
N THR A 19 -2.62 -16.96 18.32
CA THR A 19 -3.58 -18.06 18.54
C THR A 19 -4.83 -17.83 17.74
N ALA A 20 -5.23 -18.81 16.92
CA ALA A 20 -6.45 -18.72 16.13
C ALA A 20 -7.66 -18.40 17.01
N GLY A 21 -8.40 -17.35 16.64
CA GLY A 21 -9.61 -16.94 17.35
C GLY A 21 -9.38 -16.04 18.59
N VAL A 22 -8.14 -15.63 18.86
CA VAL A 22 -7.78 -14.85 20.07
C VAL A 22 -7.22 -13.47 19.67
N ASN A 23 -7.67 -12.41 20.32
CA ASN A 23 -7.07 -11.09 20.19
C ASN A 23 -5.89 -10.92 21.16
N ASP A 24 -4.68 -11.18 20.67
CA ASP A 24 -3.46 -11.00 21.42
C ASP A 24 -3.08 -9.52 21.59
N VAL A 25 -2.16 -9.23 22.52
CA VAL A 25 -1.63 -7.87 22.70
C VAL A 25 -0.77 -7.48 21.51
N CYS A 26 -1.12 -6.38 20.87
CA CYS A 26 -0.37 -5.85 19.73
C CYS A 26 1.00 -5.26 20.12
N GLY A 27 1.95 -5.33 19.20
CA GLY A 27 3.22 -4.60 19.28
C GLY A 27 4.42 -5.43 19.73
N THR A 28 4.29 -6.76 19.82
CA THR A 28 5.44 -7.68 19.94
C THR A 28 5.70 -8.37 18.60
N ALA A 29 6.88 -9.01 18.47
CA ALA A 29 7.21 -9.78 17.28
C ALA A 29 6.15 -10.87 17.04
N GLY A 30 5.42 -10.78 15.93
CA GLY A 30 4.31 -11.68 15.60
C GLY A 30 2.91 -11.15 15.93
N THR A 31 2.76 -10.04 16.66
CA THR A 31 1.45 -9.41 16.98
C THR A 31 1.35 -7.99 16.41
N GLN A 32 1.69 -7.82 15.15
CA GLN A 32 1.53 -6.53 14.49
C GLN A 32 0.04 -6.26 14.25
N LYS A 33 -0.37 -5.00 14.44
CA LYS A 33 -1.73 -4.58 14.11
C LYS A 33 -1.99 -4.86 12.63
N ARG A 34 -3.10 -5.52 12.35
CA ARG A 34 -3.54 -5.84 10.99
C ARG A 34 -4.64 -4.91 10.48
N THR A 35 -4.96 -3.85 11.22
CA THR A 35 -6.03 -2.92 10.90
C THR A 35 -5.53 -1.50 10.63
N LEU A 36 -6.15 -0.85 9.65
CA LEU A 36 -6.09 0.60 9.42
C LEU A 36 -7.51 1.17 9.56
N THR A 37 -7.71 2.06 10.53
CA THR A 37 -8.96 2.81 10.68
C THR A 37 -8.89 4.10 9.89
N LEU A 38 -9.82 4.28 8.95
CA LEU A 38 -9.94 5.48 8.12
C LEU A 38 -10.62 6.62 8.90
N SER A 39 -10.49 7.84 8.40
CA SER A 39 -11.13 9.03 8.99
C SER A 39 -12.66 8.97 9.04
N ASN A 40 -13.27 8.15 8.18
CA ASN A 40 -14.72 7.90 8.17
C ASN A 40 -15.16 6.77 9.13
N GLY A 41 -14.25 6.20 9.91
CA GLY A 41 -14.52 5.13 10.88
C GLY A 41 -14.49 3.71 10.29
N SER A 42 -14.41 3.55 8.96
CA SER A 42 -14.24 2.23 8.34
C SER A 42 -12.89 1.62 8.69
N VAL A 43 -12.86 0.30 8.85
CA VAL A 43 -11.64 -0.45 9.20
C VAL A 43 -11.24 -1.36 8.04
N ILE A 44 -9.98 -1.25 7.62
CA ILE A 44 -9.40 -2.13 6.60
C ILE A 44 -8.48 -3.14 7.27
N TRP A 45 -8.58 -4.40 6.87
CA TRP A 45 -7.76 -5.50 7.37
C TRP A 45 -6.72 -5.96 6.35
N ASP A 46 -5.55 -6.36 6.86
CA ASP A 46 -4.55 -7.15 6.15
C ASP A 46 -4.08 -6.53 4.81
N ILE A 47 -3.88 -5.20 4.80
CA ILE A 47 -3.34 -4.48 3.64
C ILE A 47 -1.81 -4.59 3.52
N GLY A 48 -1.10 -4.81 4.63
CA GLY A 48 0.37 -4.77 4.64
C GLY A 48 1.06 -6.09 4.27
N GLY A 49 2.02 -6.02 3.34
CA GLY A 49 3.27 -6.80 3.39
C GLY A 49 3.22 -8.31 3.10
N ASN A 50 2.29 -8.80 2.28
CA ASN A 50 2.34 -10.20 1.80
C ASN A 50 2.46 -10.26 0.27
N VAL A 51 1.45 -9.77 -0.44
CA VAL A 51 1.46 -9.64 -1.91
C VAL A 51 0.86 -8.30 -2.30
N TRP A 52 1.29 -7.77 -3.44
CA TRP A 52 0.70 -6.59 -4.03
C TRP A 52 -0.79 -6.82 -4.32
N GLN A 53 -1.64 -5.90 -3.89
CA GLN A 53 -3.06 -5.92 -4.21
C GLN A 53 -3.32 -5.09 -5.47
N TRP A 54 -3.82 -5.72 -6.53
CA TRP A 54 -4.35 -5.00 -7.69
C TRP A 54 -5.70 -4.34 -7.36
N THR A 55 -5.86 -3.07 -7.70
CA THR A 55 -7.14 -2.33 -7.59
C THR A 55 -7.73 -1.98 -8.97
N ASP A 56 -8.98 -1.54 -9.01
CA ASP A 56 -9.66 -1.10 -10.23
C ASP A 56 -9.20 0.28 -10.74
N ALA A 57 -8.27 0.94 -10.03
CA ALA A 57 -7.75 2.25 -10.37
C ALA A 57 -6.53 2.16 -11.29
N TRP A 58 -6.32 3.21 -12.07
CA TRP A 58 -5.23 3.33 -13.04
C TRP A 58 -4.81 4.78 -13.24
N ILE A 59 -3.64 4.97 -13.86
CA ILE A 59 -3.08 6.28 -14.22
C ILE A 59 -2.25 6.17 -15.50
N ILE A 60 -2.05 7.30 -16.18
CA ILE A 60 -1.09 7.38 -17.29
C ILE A 60 0.28 7.76 -16.71
N GLY A 61 1.37 7.15 -17.19
CA GLY A 61 2.72 7.31 -16.63
C GLY A 61 3.19 8.77 -16.46
N ASN A 62 2.83 9.66 -17.39
CA ASN A 62 3.15 11.07 -17.32
C ASN A 62 2.33 11.85 -16.29
N GLU A 63 1.24 11.28 -15.77
CA GLU A 63 0.44 11.80 -14.66
C GLU A 63 0.84 11.21 -13.31
N GLU A 64 1.83 10.32 -13.28
CA GLU A 64 2.35 9.78 -12.02
C GLU A 64 3.13 10.82 -11.20
N PRO A 65 3.03 10.77 -9.86
CA PRO A 65 3.74 11.66 -8.97
C PRO A 65 5.26 11.39 -8.97
N ASN A 66 6.08 12.43 -8.77
CA ASN A 66 7.53 12.26 -8.58
C ASN A 66 8.17 13.39 -7.74
N ASP A 67 9.42 13.19 -7.35
CA ASP A 67 10.26 14.12 -6.57
C ASP A 67 11.24 14.94 -7.45
N ALA A 68 10.87 15.16 -8.73
CA ALA A 68 11.66 15.78 -9.78
C ALA A 68 12.77 14.91 -10.40
N VAL A 69 12.87 13.64 -10.03
CA VAL A 69 13.54 12.61 -10.82
C VAL A 69 12.54 12.00 -11.80
N ASP A 70 12.94 11.95 -13.08
CA ASP A 70 12.20 11.23 -14.13
C ASP A 70 12.73 9.80 -14.22
N GLY A 71 11.87 8.85 -14.54
CA GLY A 71 12.19 7.42 -14.56
C GLY A 71 11.62 6.70 -13.33
N PHE A 72 11.25 5.42 -13.51
CA PHE A 72 10.72 4.62 -12.40
C PHE A 72 11.71 4.52 -11.23
N ALA A 73 11.30 5.04 -10.08
CA ALA A 73 12.06 4.98 -8.84
C ALA A 73 11.13 4.91 -7.62
N TRP A 74 11.69 4.47 -6.50
CA TRP A 74 11.02 4.50 -5.21
C TRP A 74 11.17 5.88 -4.58
N HIS A 75 10.04 6.48 -4.21
CA HIS A 75 9.98 7.81 -3.62
C HIS A 75 9.31 7.77 -2.25
N GLU A 76 9.92 8.43 -1.28
CA GLU A 76 9.26 8.77 -0.03
C GLU A 76 8.09 9.71 -0.30
N PHE A 77 6.95 9.46 0.35
CA PHE A 77 5.79 10.35 0.24
C PHE A 77 6.10 11.79 0.64
N THR A 78 7.04 11.98 1.57
CA THR A 78 7.51 13.29 2.02
C THR A 78 8.43 13.99 1.02
N ALA A 79 9.00 13.26 0.05
CA ALA A 79 9.88 13.80 -0.99
C ALA A 79 9.12 14.21 -2.26
N ILE A 80 7.92 13.67 -2.49
CA ILE A 80 7.10 13.98 -3.67
C ILE A 80 6.72 15.46 -3.69
N THR A 81 7.16 16.16 -4.72
CA THR A 81 6.86 17.58 -4.93
C THR A 81 5.83 17.81 -6.03
N LYS A 82 5.67 16.85 -6.95
CA LYS A 82 4.69 16.89 -8.03
C LYS A 82 3.70 15.75 -7.87
N TRP A 83 2.49 16.05 -7.41
CA TRP A 83 1.47 15.03 -7.19
C TRP A 83 0.57 14.75 -8.41
N LYS A 84 0.49 15.71 -9.34
CA LYS A 84 -0.31 15.61 -10.58
C LYS A 84 -1.73 15.09 -10.29
N ASP A 85 -2.23 14.11 -11.04
CA ASP A 85 -3.57 13.53 -10.86
C ASP A 85 -3.77 12.81 -9.51
N LEU A 86 -2.69 12.49 -8.78
CA LEU A 86 -2.72 11.87 -7.46
C LEU A 86 -2.66 12.87 -6.29
N ASN A 87 -2.96 14.16 -6.51
CA ASN A 87 -2.95 15.15 -5.43
C ASN A 87 -3.87 14.80 -4.25
N TYR A 88 -4.96 14.04 -4.48
CA TYR A 88 -5.85 13.56 -3.43
C TYR A 88 -5.24 12.45 -2.55
N ALA A 89 -4.19 11.78 -3.03
CA ALA A 89 -3.58 10.62 -2.37
C ALA A 89 -2.42 11.00 -1.44
N ASN A 90 -2.14 12.30 -1.24
CA ASN A 90 -1.03 12.79 -0.44
C ASN A 90 -1.26 12.55 1.08
N PRO A 91 -0.49 11.66 1.73
CA PRO A 91 -0.71 11.30 3.13
C PRO A 91 0.03 12.22 4.14
N THR A 92 0.76 13.25 3.68
CA THR A 92 1.85 13.89 4.45
C THR A 92 1.45 14.87 5.55
N ASN A 93 0.19 14.96 5.96
CA ASN A 93 -0.28 15.92 6.98
C ASN A 93 0.44 15.81 8.35
N ARG A 94 1.19 14.72 8.60
CA ARG A 94 1.98 14.53 9.83
C ARG A 94 3.48 14.26 9.63
N GLY A 95 3.98 14.34 8.40
CA GLY A 95 5.40 14.07 8.09
C GLY A 95 5.82 12.60 8.33
N TRP A 96 4.88 11.66 8.31
CA TRP A 96 5.18 10.23 8.35
C TRP A 96 5.81 9.76 7.04
N ASN A 97 6.67 8.75 7.12
CA ASN A 97 7.44 8.17 6.03
C ASN A 97 7.51 6.63 6.17
N SER A 98 8.28 5.97 5.32
CA SER A 98 8.45 4.51 5.31
C SER A 98 8.85 3.91 6.67
N ALA A 99 9.64 4.62 7.48
CA ALA A 99 10.07 4.16 8.79
C ALA A 99 8.91 4.06 9.81
N GLN A 100 7.78 4.70 9.55
CA GLN A 100 6.54 4.54 10.33
C GLN A 100 5.51 3.61 9.66
N GLY A 101 5.92 2.80 8.68
CA GLY A 101 5.05 1.82 8.01
C GLY A 101 4.08 2.44 6.99
N LEU A 102 4.36 3.68 6.55
CA LEU A 102 3.59 4.32 5.49
C LEU A 102 3.81 3.62 4.14
N GLY A 103 5.01 3.11 3.91
CA GLY A 103 5.50 2.62 2.63
C GLY A 103 5.97 3.75 1.72
N GLN A 104 6.30 3.41 0.48
CA GLN A 104 6.75 4.34 -0.55
C GLN A 104 5.92 4.21 -1.84
N ILE A 105 6.08 5.15 -2.76
CA ILE A 105 5.50 5.05 -4.10
C ILE A 105 6.59 4.68 -5.11
N TYR A 106 6.30 3.77 -6.03
CA TYR A 106 7.15 3.47 -7.18
C TYR A 106 6.51 4.06 -8.43
N SER A 107 7.12 5.11 -8.97
CA SER A 107 6.54 5.90 -10.06
C SER A 107 7.61 6.49 -10.99
N ASP A 108 7.20 6.85 -12.20
CA ASP A 108 8.06 7.37 -13.27
C ASP A 108 7.99 8.88 -13.42
N GLY A 109 6.78 9.39 -13.68
CA GLY A 109 6.51 10.82 -13.87
C GLY A 109 7.18 11.49 -15.08
N THR A 110 7.86 10.72 -15.96
CA THR A 110 8.43 11.20 -17.22
C THR A 110 7.35 11.72 -18.16
N ALA A 111 7.52 12.96 -18.67
CA ALA A 111 6.50 13.63 -19.49
C ALA A 111 6.11 12.88 -20.78
N ALA A 112 7.04 12.09 -21.35
CA ALA A 112 6.80 11.31 -22.57
C ALA A 112 6.11 9.95 -22.33
N ASN A 113 5.96 9.51 -21.07
CA ASN A 113 5.36 8.22 -20.78
C ASN A 113 3.83 8.27 -20.88
N ASN A 114 3.28 7.74 -21.96
CA ASN A 114 1.83 7.68 -22.19
C ASN A 114 1.25 6.28 -21.92
N THR A 115 1.98 5.43 -21.19
CA THR A 115 1.56 4.07 -20.86
C THR A 115 0.54 4.11 -19.72
N LEU A 116 -0.48 3.27 -19.79
CA LEU A 116 -1.46 3.11 -18.71
C LEU A 116 -0.97 2.06 -17.71
N TYR A 117 -0.96 2.43 -16.43
CA TYR A 117 -0.54 1.59 -15.32
C TYR A 117 -1.67 1.39 -14.31
N GLY A 118 -1.77 0.19 -13.78
CA GLY A 118 -2.69 -0.18 -12.72
C GLY A 118 -2.14 0.13 -11.33
N PHE A 119 -3.04 0.26 -10.34
CA PHE A 119 -2.63 0.55 -8.97
C PHE A 119 -2.40 -0.75 -8.21
N LEU A 120 -1.17 -0.92 -7.75
CA LEU A 120 -0.81 -2.00 -6.83
C LEU A 120 -0.55 -1.43 -5.43
N ARG A 121 -1.22 -1.99 -4.41
CA ARG A 121 -1.14 -1.51 -3.02
C ARG A 121 -0.49 -2.52 -2.07
N GLY A 122 0.14 -2.02 -1.00
CA GLY A 122 0.47 -2.79 0.20
C GLY A 122 1.89 -3.38 0.29
N GLY A 123 2.52 -3.69 -0.83
CA GLY A 123 3.86 -4.32 -0.88
C GLY A 123 3.83 -5.85 -0.85
N ASN A 124 4.94 -6.45 -1.26
CA ASN A 124 5.22 -7.88 -1.18
C ASN A 124 6.23 -8.21 -0.07
N TRP A 125 6.50 -9.50 0.16
CA TRP A 125 7.39 -10.00 1.21
C TRP A 125 8.87 -9.58 1.10
N THR A 126 9.31 -9.00 -0.04
CA THR A 126 10.68 -8.51 -0.24
C THR A 126 10.83 -7.00 -0.04
N ASP A 127 9.74 -6.27 0.11
CA ASP A 127 9.72 -4.81 0.03
C ASP A 127 10.12 -4.11 1.34
N ASP A 128 10.29 -4.83 2.46
CA ASP A 128 10.69 -4.28 3.77
C ASP A 128 9.99 -2.94 4.11
N THR A 129 10.71 -1.82 4.17
CA THR A 129 10.15 -0.49 4.45
C THR A 129 9.39 0.15 3.28
N LEU A 130 9.56 -0.36 2.06
CA LEU A 130 8.82 0.10 0.87
C LEU A 130 7.36 -0.33 0.94
N ALA A 131 7.09 -1.48 1.59
CA ALA A 131 5.75 -1.92 1.92
C ALA A 131 5.10 -1.04 3.00
N GLY A 132 3.78 -0.96 2.99
CA GLY A 132 3.06 -0.15 3.96
C GLY A 132 1.63 0.13 3.56
N ALA A 133 0.90 0.76 4.47
CA ALA A 133 -0.54 0.99 4.29
C ALA A 133 -0.87 1.92 3.12
N PHE A 134 0.08 2.76 2.71
CA PHE A 134 -0.07 3.69 1.59
C PHE A 134 0.80 3.30 0.39
N ALA A 135 1.65 2.27 0.51
CA ALA A 135 2.54 1.83 -0.56
C ALA A 135 1.78 1.68 -1.88
N LEU A 136 2.35 2.23 -2.94
CA LEU A 136 1.73 2.28 -4.27
C LEU A 136 2.77 1.98 -5.34
N TYR A 137 2.54 0.96 -6.16
CA TYR A 137 3.44 0.58 -7.26
C TYR A 137 2.74 0.80 -8.59
N LEU A 138 3.32 1.65 -9.45
CA LEU A 138 2.70 2.16 -10.69
C LEU A 138 3.46 1.74 -11.95
N ASN A 139 4.23 0.65 -11.91
CA ASN A 139 5.01 0.18 -13.06
C ASN A 139 4.37 -1.03 -13.78
N VAL A 140 3.11 -1.35 -13.48
CA VAL A 140 2.44 -2.55 -14.01
C VAL A 140 1.32 -2.19 -14.95
N THR A 141 1.37 -2.68 -16.18
CA THR A 141 0.32 -2.50 -17.17
C THR A 141 -0.79 -3.54 -16.99
N PRO A 142 -2.05 -3.26 -17.36
CA PRO A 142 -3.16 -4.22 -17.19
C PRO A 142 -2.99 -5.59 -17.87
N ALA A 143 -2.02 -5.73 -18.79
CA ALA A 143 -1.73 -6.97 -19.48
C ALA A 143 -0.63 -7.80 -18.80
N ASP A 144 0.06 -7.24 -17.80
CA ASP A 144 1.19 -7.89 -17.16
C ASP A 144 0.76 -9.08 -16.29
N THR A 145 1.64 -10.07 -16.21
CA THR A 145 1.45 -11.25 -15.34
C THR A 145 2.57 -11.27 -14.30
N ILE A 146 2.21 -11.22 -13.02
CA ILE A 146 3.16 -11.09 -11.91
C ILE A 146 2.82 -12.11 -10.83
N THR A 147 3.82 -12.83 -10.34
CA THR A 147 3.66 -13.91 -9.33
C THR A 147 3.45 -13.38 -7.91
N ALA A 148 3.84 -12.13 -7.65
CA ALA A 148 3.66 -11.44 -6.36
C ALA A 148 2.39 -10.57 -6.31
N LEU A 149 1.40 -10.87 -7.17
CA LEU A 149 0.14 -10.14 -7.29
C LEU A 149 -1.02 -10.96 -6.73
N GLY A 150 -1.90 -10.31 -5.97
CA GLY A 150 -3.18 -10.85 -5.52
C GLY A 150 -4.34 -9.91 -5.78
N PHE A 151 -5.55 -10.42 -5.58
CA PHE A 151 -6.78 -9.65 -5.60
C PHE A 151 -7.47 -9.76 -4.24
N ARG A 152 -7.99 -8.65 -3.72
CA ARG A 152 -8.87 -8.66 -2.55
C ARG A 152 -10.17 -7.98 -2.92
N VAL A 153 -11.27 -8.70 -2.74
CA VAL A 153 -12.62 -8.17 -2.95
C VAL A 153 -12.97 -7.30 -1.74
N ALA A 154 -13.22 -6.02 -1.96
CA ALA A 154 -13.86 -5.14 -0.99
C ALA A 154 -15.36 -5.05 -1.33
N ARG A 155 -16.21 -4.96 -0.29
CA ARG A 155 -17.66 -4.79 -0.43
C ARG A 155 -18.09 -3.55 0.33
#